data_AF-A0A165ZJQ4-F1
#
_entry.id   AF-A0A165ZJQ4-F1
#
_cell.length_a   1.000
_cell.length_b   1.000
_cell.length_c   1.000
_cell.angle_alpha   90.00
_cell.angle_beta   90.00
_cell.angle_gamma   90.00
#
_symmetry.space_group_name_H-M   'P 1'
#
loop_
_entity.id
_entity.type
_entity.pdbx_description
1 polymer ?
#
loop_
_entity_poly.entity_id
_entity_poly.type
_entity_poly.pdbx_seq_one_letter_code
_entity_poly.pdbx_strand_id
1 'polypeptide(L)'
;MKKQLFALCAASMLIAGCSSSGSNSVEVRARKAANLSIWKTRQEVRFAGKPFEVAVAKDKAFSFVAPKGSGFPYSPAEVEGVARAVTGCKAEFGAGILAFVGGFSKKSDLREIQSKYSGFDYWRVDLKC
;
A
#
# COMPACT_ATOMS: atom_id res chain seq x y z
N MET A 1 2.65 9.78 56.73
CA MET A 1 3.24 8.42 56.67
C MET A 1 2.19 7.42 57.10
N LYS A 2 1.64 6.59 56.19
CA LYS A 2 0.74 5.48 56.53
C LYS A 2 1.04 4.30 55.60
N LYS A 3 1.40 3.18 56.21
CA LYS A 3 1.75 1.88 55.62
C LYS A 3 0.47 1.02 55.45
N GLN A 4 0.27 0.46 54.27
CA GLN A 4 -0.57 -0.72 53.93
C GLN A 4 0.08 -1.28 52.65
N LEU A 5 0.95 -2.30 52.61
CA LEU A 5 0.85 -3.74 52.91
C LEU A 5 -0.28 -4.48 52.16
N PHE A 6 0.17 -5.35 51.24
CA PHE A 6 -0.44 -6.52 50.60
C PHE A 6 -1.64 -6.30 49.64
N ALA A 7 -1.48 -6.70 48.37
CA ALA A 7 -1.81 -8.06 47.95
C ALA A 7 -1.56 -8.26 46.44
N LEU A 8 -0.98 -9.42 46.12
CA LEU A 8 -0.95 -10.09 44.82
C LEU A 8 -2.33 -10.07 44.14
N CYS A 9 -2.38 -9.73 42.85
CA CYS A 9 -3.36 -10.33 41.94
C CYS A 9 -2.63 -10.85 40.71
N ALA A 10 -2.79 -12.15 40.54
CA ALA A 10 -2.16 -12.99 39.55
C ALA A 10 -2.64 -12.69 38.13
N ALA A 11 -1.72 -12.99 37.20
CA ALA A 11 -1.94 -13.55 35.87
C ALA A 11 -3.37 -13.54 35.32
N SER A 12 -3.53 -12.88 34.17
CA SER A 12 -4.45 -13.35 33.14
C SER A 12 -3.73 -13.31 31.80
N MET A 13 -3.11 -14.44 31.49
CA MET A 13 -2.81 -14.84 30.12
C MET A 13 -4.12 -14.78 29.33
N LEU A 14 -4.27 -13.80 28.44
CA LEU A 14 -5.23 -13.90 27.34
C LEU A 14 -4.45 -14.27 26.08
N ILE A 15 -4.21 -15.57 26.01
CA ILE A 15 -4.38 -16.45 24.85
C ILE A 15 -4.20 -15.74 23.50
N ALA A 16 -3.09 -16.08 22.86
CA ALA A 16 -2.91 -16.02 21.43
C ALA A 16 -4.11 -16.69 20.72
N GLY A 17 -5.05 -15.87 20.25
CA GLY A 17 -6.04 -16.26 19.26
C GLY A 17 -5.41 -16.26 17.87
N CYS A 18 -4.47 -17.18 17.61
CA CYS A 18 -4.08 -17.54 16.24
C CYS A 18 -5.29 -18.18 15.56
N SER A 19 -6.04 -17.39 14.79
CA SER A 19 -7.00 -17.89 13.80
C SER A 19 -6.73 -17.18 12.47
N SER A 20 -5.69 -17.68 11.79
CA SER A 20 -5.49 -17.44 10.37
C SER A 20 -6.57 -18.20 9.59
N SER A 21 -7.32 -17.48 8.76
CA SER A 21 -7.45 -17.74 7.33
C SER A 21 -8.85 -17.41 6.81
N GLY A 22 -8.95 -16.24 6.18
CA GLY A 22 -10.13 -15.79 5.47
C GLY A 22 -9.96 -14.33 5.05
N SER A 23 -10.08 -14.06 3.76
CA SER A 23 -9.94 -12.75 3.07
C SER A 23 -10.90 -11.65 3.57
N ASN A 24 -11.61 -11.86 4.68
CA ASN A 24 -12.58 -10.96 5.31
C ASN A 24 -12.32 -10.69 6.81
N SER A 25 -11.11 -10.98 7.30
CA SER A 25 -10.74 -10.62 8.66
C SER A 25 -10.98 -9.13 8.92
N VAL A 26 -11.30 -8.79 10.18
CA VAL A 26 -11.48 -7.38 10.61
C VAL A 26 -10.24 -6.56 10.25
N GLU A 27 -9.06 -7.16 10.37
CA GLU A 27 -7.78 -6.55 10.01
C GLU A 27 -7.68 -6.21 8.52
N VAL A 28 -8.07 -7.12 7.62
CA VAL A 28 -8.06 -6.86 6.16
C VAL A 28 -9.01 -5.72 5.81
N ARG A 29 -10.20 -5.70 6.42
CA ARG A 29 -11.18 -4.62 6.22
C ARG A 29 -10.66 -3.28 6.75
N ALA A 30 -10.08 -3.26 7.93
CA ALA A 30 -9.47 -2.08 8.53
C ALA A 30 -8.33 -1.54 7.66
N ARG A 31 -7.43 -2.42 7.17
CA ARG A 31 -6.35 -2.04 6.26
C ARG A 31 -6.88 -1.48 4.95
N LYS A 32 -7.90 -2.09 4.35
CA LYS A 32 -8.55 -1.56 3.13
C LYS A 32 -9.14 -0.17 3.37
N ALA A 33 -9.85 0.04 4.48
CA ALA A 33 -10.43 1.33 4.83
C ALA A 33 -9.36 2.42 5.07
N ALA A 34 -8.26 2.06 5.73
CA ALA A 34 -7.11 2.95 5.91
C ALA A 34 -6.49 3.34 4.56
N ASN A 35 -6.24 2.36 3.69
CA ASN A 35 -5.68 2.63 2.36
C ASN A 35 -6.62 3.50 1.51
N LEU A 36 -7.93 3.26 1.54
CA LEU A 36 -8.93 4.08 0.86
C LEU A 36 -8.92 5.53 1.37
N SER A 37 -8.72 5.72 2.67
CA SER A 37 -8.65 7.06 3.26
C SER A 37 -7.41 7.82 2.77
N ILE A 38 -6.27 7.15 2.60
CA ILE A 38 -5.08 7.72 1.96
C ILE A 38 -5.37 8.01 0.47
N TRP A 39 -5.97 7.08 -0.26
CA TRP A 39 -6.26 7.25 -1.69
C TRP A 39 -7.21 8.43 -1.99
N LYS A 40 -8.09 8.79 -1.05
CA LYS A 40 -8.92 9.99 -1.17
C LYS A 40 -8.13 11.29 -1.20
N THR A 41 -6.89 11.31 -0.70
CA THR A 41 -6.01 12.49 -0.74
C THR A 41 -5.16 12.53 -2.02
N ARG A 42 -5.47 11.69 -3.02
CA ARG A 42 -4.69 11.63 -4.25
C ARG A 42 -4.73 12.97 -4.98
N GLN A 43 -3.61 13.28 -5.61
CA GLN A 43 -3.45 14.42 -6.50
C GLN A 43 -3.04 13.94 -7.88
N GLU A 44 -3.32 14.76 -8.88
CA GLU A 44 -2.96 14.47 -10.27
C GLU A 44 -1.57 14.98 -10.58
N VAL A 45 -0.80 14.16 -11.30
CA VAL A 45 0.58 14.45 -11.68
C VAL A 45 0.80 14.03 -13.13
N ARG A 46 1.58 14.81 -13.87
CA ARG A 46 2.09 14.38 -15.18
C ARG A 46 3.50 13.85 -15.03
N PHE A 47 3.75 12.64 -15.53
CA PHE A 47 5.07 12.03 -15.56
C PHE A 47 5.33 11.48 -16.95
N ALA A 48 6.45 11.86 -17.57
CA ALA A 48 6.79 11.50 -18.95
C ALA A 48 5.63 11.73 -19.94
N GLY A 49 4.90 12.85 -19.78
CA GLY A 49 3.75 13.20 -20.61
C GLY A 49 2.44 12.45 -20.30
N LYS A 50 2.46 11.41 -19.45
CA LYS A 50 1.29 10.60 -19.08
C LYS A 50 0.65 11.09 -17.77
N PRO A 51 -0.69 11.08 -17.64
CA PRO A 51 -1.37 11.51 -16.42
C PRO A 51 -1.49 10.38 -15.41
N PHE A 52 -1.10 10.63 -14.16
CA PHE A 52 -1.20 9.71 -13.03
C PHE A 52 -1.92 10.39 -11.86
N GLU A 53 -2.46 9.57 -10.97
CA GLU A 53 -2.92 9.99 -9.65
C GLU A 53 -1.98 9.39 -8.59
N VAL A 54 -1.62 10.19 -7.59
CA VAL A 54 -0.74 9.78 -6.49
C VAL A 54 -1.27 10.23 -5.14
N ALA A 55 -1.32 9.32 -4.18
CA ALA A 55 -1.49 9.64 -2.77
C ALA A 55 -0.27 9.18 -1.97
N VAL A 56 0.19 9.98 -1.02
CA VAL A 56 1.36 9.66 -0.18
C VAL A 56 0.90 9.44 1.24
N ALA A 57 1.36 8.36 1.89
CA ALA A 57 1.09 8.13 3.30
C ALA A 57 1.72 9.26 4.14
N LYS A 58 1.07 9.63 5.26
CA LYS A 58 1.48 10.77 6.09
C LYS A 58 2.92 10.65 6.62
N ASP A 59 3.33 9.43 6.96
CA ASP A 59 4.66 9.08 7.44
C ASP A 59 5.70 8.94 6.32
N LYS A 60 5.27 9.09 5.05
CA LYS A 60 6.08 8.85 3.85
C LYS A 60 6.70 7.45 3.79
N ALA A 61 6.10 6.44 4.45
CA ALA A 61 6.57 5.06 4.36
C ALA A 61 6.20 4.41 3.01
N PHE A 62 5.14 4.89 2.37
CA PHE A 62 4.70 4.43 1.05
C PHE A 62 3.84 5.47 0.33
N SER A 63 3.59 5.22 -0.94
CA SER A 63 2.63 5.93 -1.76
C SER A 63 1.76 4.97 -2.57
N PHE A 64 0.61 5.47 -3.02
CA PHE A 64 -0.26 4.83 -3.99
C PHE A 64 -0.19 5.59 -5.30
N VAL A 65 -0.09 4.87 -6.41
CA VAL A 65 0.03 5.43 -7.75
C VAL A 65 -0.89 4.68 -8.71
N ALA A 66 -1.68 5.40 -9.50
CA ALA A 66 -2.52 4.82 -10.55
C ALA A 66 -2.48 5.67 -11.82
N PRO A 67 -2.65 5.08 -13.02
CA PRO A 67 -2.83 5.86 -14.24
C PRO A 67 -4.18 6.62 -14.19
N LYS A 68 -4.17 7.91 -14.52
CA LYS A 68 -5.42 8.68 -14.63
C LYS A 68 -6.06 8.40 -16.00
N GLY A 69 -6.92 7.39 -16.04
CA GLY A 69 -7.66 6.98 -17.24
C GLY A 69 -7.19 5.65 -17.85
N SER A 70 -7.94 5.17 -18.83
CA SER A 70 -7.66 3.97 -19.62
C SER A 70 -7.18 4.39 -21.01
N GLY A 71 -6.05 3.87 -21.48
CA GLY A 71 -5.62 4.12 -22.86
C GLY A 71 -4.12 4.22 -23.08
N PHE A 72 -3.29 4.09 -22.04
CA PHE A 72 -1.84 4.04 -22.22
C PHE A 72 -1.19 2.93 -21.40
N PRO A 73 -0.13 2.31 -21.96
CA PRO A 73 0.71 1.36 -21.25
C PRO A 73 1.60 2.09 -20.25
N TYR A 74 1.90 1.42 -19.15
CA TYR A 74 2.77 1.97 -18.12
C TYR A 74 3.45 0.85 -17.33
N SER A 75 4.60 1.15 -16.76
CA SER A 75 5.50 0.16 -16.17
C SER A 75 5.73 0.36 -14.67
N PRO A 76 6.25 -0.66 -13.96
CA PRO A 76 6.68 -0.47 -12.57
C PRO A 76 7.72 0.66 -12.42
N ALA A 77 8.64 0.80 -13.38
CA ALA A 77 9.64 1.87 -13.35
C ALA A 77 9.01 3.27 -13.43
N GLU A 78 7.96 3.44 -14.24
CA GLU A 78 7.20 4.69 -14.31
C GLU A 78 6.42 4.94 -13.02
N VAL A 79 5.77 3.92 -12.46
CA VAL A 79 5.06 4.02 -11.18
C VAL A 79 5.99 4.48 -10.06
N GLU A 80 7.18 3.91 -9.96
CA GLU A 80 8.20 4.38 -9.02
C GLU A 80 8.69 5.79 -9.37
N GLY A 81 8.87 6.10 -10.66
CA GLY A 81 9.30 7.41 -11.13
C GLY A 81 8.35 8.51 -10.70
N VAL A 82 7.04 8.28 -10.81
CA VAL A 82 6.00 9.21 -10.34
C VAL A 82 6.14 9.41 -8.83
N ALA A 83 6.24 8.32 -8.05
CA ALA A 83 6.39 8.41 -6.60
C ALA A 83 7.66 9.18 -6.19
N ARG A 84 8.80 8.93 -6.85
CA ARG A 84 10.06 9.68 -6.63
C ARG A 84 9.89 11.17 -6.95
N ALA A 85 9.26 11.50 -8.08
CA ALA A 85 9.06 12.89 -8.50
C ALA A 85 8.19 13.68 -7.52
N VAL A 86 7.19 13.04 -6.90
CA VAL A 86 6.30 13.67 -5.92
C VAL A 86 6.93 13.80 -4.54
N THR A 87 7.73 12.81 -4.13
CA THR A 87 8.17 12.68 -2.73
C THR A 87 9.63 13.09 -2.49
N GLY A 88 10.48 13.01 -3.52
CA GLY A 88 11.93 13.14 -3.42
C GLY A 88 12.63 11.92 -2.81
N CYS A 89 11.89 10.91 -2.36
CA CYS A 89 12.45 9.74 -1.68
C CYS A 89 12.83 8.64 -2.66
N LYS A 90 13.63 7.66 -2.22
CA LYS A 90 13.78 6.40 -2.97
C LYS A 90 12.43 5.70 -3.00
N ALA A 91 12.11 5.06 -4.12
CA ALA A 91 10.80 4.43 -4.32
C ALA A 91 10.98 3.06 -4.97
N GLU A 92 10.29 2.06 -4.42
CA GLU A 92 10.35 0.66 -4.84
C GLU A 92 8.93 0.12 -5.06
N PHE A 93 8.68 -0.40 -6.25
CA PHE A 93 7.37 -0.94 -6.61
C PHE A 93 7.00 -2.13 -5.72
N GLY A 94 5.94 -1.96 -4.94
CA GLY A 94 5.37 -2.98 -4.08
C GLY A 94 4.60 -4.00 -4.91
N ALA A 95 5.32 -4.94 -5.51
CA ALA A 95 4.77 -5.93 -6.44
C ALA A 95 3.70 -6.84 -5.82
N GLY A 96 3.63 -6.94 -4.49
CA GLY A 96 2.62 -7.72 -3.78
C GLY A 96 2.56 -9.16 -4.29
N ILE A 97 1.36 -9.61 -4.67
CA ILE A 97 1.17 -10.96 -5.21
C ILE A 97 1.98 -11.20 -6.50
N LEU A 98 2.24 -10.18 -7.32
CA LEU A 98 3.01 -10.31 -8.56
C LEU A 98 4.46 -10.77 -8.31
N ALA A 99 5.01 -10.48 -7.13
CA ALA A 99 6.32 -11.01 -6.73
C ALA A 99 6.31 -12.54 -6.58
N PHE A 100 5.18 -13.12 -6.17
CA PHE A 100 5.04 -14.55 -5.94
C PHE A 100 4.68 -15.32 -7.21
N VAL A 101 3.86 -14.75 -8.09
CA VAL A 101 3.49 -15.40 -9.36
C VAL A 101 4.63 -15.33 -10.38
N GLY A 102 5.60 -14.44 -10.18
CA GLY A 102 6.65 -14.16 -11.15
C GLY A 102 6.10 -13.53 -12.44
N GLY A 103 6.94 -13.40 -13.45
CA GLY A 103 6.50 -13.01 -14.80
C GLY A 103 6.32 -11.50 -15.05
N PHE A 104 6.76 -10.62 -14.14
CA PHE A 104 6.85 -9.20 -14.41
C PHE A 104 8.29 -8.68 -14.25
N SER A 105 8.61 -7.62 -14.97
CA SER A 105 9.87 -6.88 -14.91
C SER A 105 9.57 -5.40 -14.71
N LYS A 106 10.60 -4.59 -14.44
CA LYS A 106 10.47 -3.12 -14.34
C LYS A 106 9.94 -2.46 -15.62
N LYS A 107 9.92 -3.18 -16.75
CA LYS A 107 9.44 -2.71 -18.05
C LYS A 107 8.11 -3.34 -18.48
N SER A 108 7.56 -4.26 -17.69
CA SER A 108 6.30 -4.93 -18.02
C SER A 108 5.16 -3.92 -18.10
N ASP A 109 4.23 -4.15 -19.02
CA ASP A 109 3.04 -3.31 -19.13
C ASP A 109 2.02 -3.69 -18.04
N LEU A 110 1.97 -2.85 -17.01
CA LEU A 110 1.02 -2.99 -15.91
C LEU A 110 -0.43 -2.78 -16.36
N ARG A 111 -0.67 -2.17 -17.53
CA ARG A 111 -2.03 -2.03 -18.07
C ARG A 111 -2.66 -3.39 -18.36
N GLU A 112 -1.90 -4.30 -18.95
CA GLU A 112 -2.36 -5.65 -19.27
C GLU A 112 -2.69 -6.46 -18.01
N ILE A 113 -1.94 -6.22 -16.93
CA ILE A 113 -2.19 -6.86 -15.64
C ILE A 113 -3.44 -6.25 -14.99
N GLN A 114 -3.54 -4.92 -15.00
CA GLN A 114 -4.69 -4.20 -14.44
C GLN A 114 -6.00 -4.61 -15.11
N SER A 115 -6.03 -4.78 -16.44
CA SER A 115 -7.26 -5.13 -17.17
C SER A 115 -7.82 -6.51 -16.79
N LYS A 116 -7.00 -7.39 -16.23
CA LYS A 116 -7.40 -8.73 -15.76
C LYS A 116 -8.02 -8.72 -14.36
N TYR A 117 -8.04 -7.58 -13.66
CA TYR A 117 -8.53 -7.48 -12.28
C TYR A 117 -9.56 -6.36 -12.09
N SER A 118 -10.80 -6.75 -11.77
CA SER A 118 -11.96 -5.83 -11.69
C SER A 118 -12.03 -4.99 -10.40
N GLY A 119 -11.04 -5.07 -9.51
CA GLY A 119 -10.98 -4.32 -8.25
C GLY A 119 -9.70 -3.52 -8.06
N PHE A 120 -9.02 -3.19 -9.16
CA PHE A 120 -7.77 -2.43 -9.10
C PHE A 120 -8.05 -0.94 -8.85
N ASP A 121 -7.54 -0.40 -7.76
CA ASP A 121 -7.58 1.03 -7.47
C ASP A 121 -6.23 1.71 -7.77
N TYR A 122 -5.13 1.09 -7.35
CA TYR A 122 -3.78 1.66 -7.40
C TYR A 122 -2.70 0.60 -7.18
N TRP A 123 -1.47 0.95 -7.58
CA TRP A 123 -0.27 0.25 -7.16
C TRP A 123 0.29 0.87 -5.88
N ARG A 124 0.87 0.03 -5.01
CA ARG A 124 1.65 0.50 -3.87
C ARG A 124 3.11 0.66 -4.26
N VAL A 125 3.75 1.72 -3.76
CA VAL A 125 5.17 1.97 -3.89
C VAL A 125 5.73 2.24 -2.49
N ASP A 126 6.63 1.40 -2.02
CA ASP A 126 7.30 1.61 -0.75
C ASP A 126 8.36 2.70 -0.90
N LEU A 127 8.48 3.54 0.12
CA LEU A 127 9.34 4.72 0.10
C LEU A 127 10.42 4.60 1.17
N LYS A 128 11.60 5.12 0.84
CA LYS A 128 12.72 5.29 1.77
C LYS A 128 13.22 6.72 1.66
N CYS A 129 12.71 7.54 2.57
CA CYS A 129 13.27 8.82 2.96
C CYS A 129 14.22 8.56 4.14
#